data_AF-A0A925AJJ6-F1
#
_entry.id   AF-A0A925AJJ6-F1
#
_cell.length_a   1.000
_cell.length_b   1.000
_cell.length_c   1.000
_cell.angle_alpha   90.00
_cell.angle_beta   90.00
_cell.angle_gamma   90.00
#
_symmetry.space_group_name_H-M   'P 1'
#
loop_
_entity.id
_entity.type
_entity.pdbx_description
1 polymer ?
#
loop_
_entity_poly.entity_id
_entity_poly.type
_entity_poly.pdbx_seq_one_letter_code
_entity_poly.pdbx_strand_id
1 'polypeptide(L)' 'MKKNEEYVKNPGRDWLMFIISTVAMFALLIWMPEWIWTAWPFQFTALAGALGRL' A
#
# COMPACT_ATOMS: atom_id res chain seq x y z
N MET A 1 -4.05 -16.42 26.69
CA MET A 1 -4.98 -16.21 25.56
C MET A 1 -4.16 -16.01 24.30
N LYS A 2 -4.14 -16.99 23.39
CA LYS A 2 -3.62 -16.79 22.03
C LYS A 2 -4.58 -15.79 21.37
N LYS A 3 -4.16 -14.51 21.28
CA LYS A 3 -4.83 -13.54 20.42
C LYS A 3 -4.57 -14.02 19.00
N ASN A 4 -5.45 -14.88 18.51
CA ASN A 4 -5.58 -15.10 17.09
C ASN A 4 -5.80 -13.71 16.51
N GLU A 5 -4.86 -13.28 15.70
CA GLU A 5 -4.90 -12.04 14.95
C GLU A 5 -6.10 -12.15 14.03
N GLU A 6 -7.26 -11.83 14.58
CA GLU A 6 -8.44 -11.57 13.79
C GLU A 6 -7.99 -10.42 12.90
N TYR A 7 -7.73 -10.73 11.63
CA TYR A 7 -7.58 -9.75 10.56
C TYR A 7 -8.91 -9.02 10.50
N VAL A 8 -9.15 -8.13 11.46
CA VAL A 8 -10.27 -7.20 11.45
C VAL A 8 -9.97 -6.33 10.27
N LYS A 9 -10.57 -6.69 9.14
CA LYS A 9 -10.50 -5.99 7.85
C LYS A 9 -10.89 -4.55 8.17
N ASN A 10 -9.90 -3.69 8.37
CA ASN A 10 -10.12 -2.32 8.76
C ASN A 10 -9.84 -1.49 7.53
N PRO A 11 -10.86 -1.23 6.68
CA PRO A 11 -10.66 -0.54 5.42
C PRO A 11 -9.99 0.82 5.60
N GLY A 12 -10.20 1.49 6.74
CA GLY A 12 -9.51 2.73 7.08
C GLY A 12 -8.00 2.57 7.26
N ARG A 13 -7.54 1.45 7.85
CA ARG A 13 -6.10 1.16 8.02
C ARG A 13 -5.46 0.82 6.67
N ASP A 14 -6.13 0.07 5.82
CA ASP A 14 -5.62 -0.31 4.50
C ASP A 14 -5.52 0.91 3.57
N TRP A 15 -6.52 1.80 3.60
CA TRP A 15 -6.45 3.10 2.91
C TRP A 15 -5.33 4.00 3.45
N LEU A 16 -5.12 4.02 4.76
CA LEU A 16 -4.04 4.80 5.36
C LEU A 16 -2.67 4.28 4.93
N MET A 17 -2.48 2.96 4.89
CA MET A 17 -1.25 2.35 4.36
C MET A 17 -1.07 2.64 2.86
N PHE A 18 -2.14 2.61 2.07
CA PHE A 18 -2.09 2.99 0.66
C PHE A 18 -1.67 4.45 0.45
N ILE A 19 -2.22 5.39 1.23
CA ILE A 19 -1.85 6.80 1.13
C ILE A 19 -0.37 7.00 1.50
N ILE A 20 0.12 6.36 2.57
CA ILE A 20 1.53 6.42 2.96
C ILE A 20 2.42 5.85 1.85
N SER A 21 2.07 4.69 1.30
CA SER A 21 2.77 4.07 0.15
C SER A 21 2.79 5.00 -1.06
N THR A 22 1.68 5.69 -1.34
CA THR A 22 1.56 6.65 -2.44
C THR A 22 2.53 7.81 -2.28
N VAL A 23 2.61 8.40 -1.10
CA VAL A 23 3.54 9.50 -0.82
C VAL A 23 4.99 9.02 -0.94
N ALA A 24 5.31 7.84 -0.42
CA ALA A 24 6.64 7.25 -0.53
C ALA A 24 7.03 6.98 -2.00
N MET A 25 6.09 6.50 -2.83
CA MET A 25 6.29 6.32 -4.26
C MET A 25 6.64 7.65 -4.95
N PHE A 26 5.89 8.71 -4.70
CA PHE A 26 6.18 10.01 -5.31
C PHE A 26 7.54 10.56 -4.87
N ALA A 27 7.88 10.44 -3.59
CA ALA A 27 9.20 10.83 -3.09
C ALA A 27 10.33 10.05 -3.79
N LEU A 28 10.16 8.74 -3.99
CA LEU A 28 11.11 7.90 -4.70
C LEU A 28 11.25 8.29 -6.17
N LEU A 29 10.13 8.53 -6.86
CA LEU A 29 10.14 8.87 -8.29
C LEU A 29 10.67 10.28 -8.59
N ILE A 30 10.66 11.19 -7.61
CA ILE A 30 11.31 12.51 -7.74
C ILE A 30 12.83 12.34 -7.87
N TRP A 31 13.45 11.41 -7.14
CA TRP A 31 14.89 11.17 -7.19
C TRP A 31 15.29 10.11 -8.22
N MET A 32 14.46 9.09 -8.43
CA MET A 32 14.74 7.95 -9.30
C MET A 32 13.54 7.65 -10.20
N PRO A 33 13.30 8.47 -11.24
CA PRO A 33 12.11 8.34 -12.09
C PRO A 33 12.08 7.02 -12.88
N GLU A 34 13.23 6.43 -13.17
CA GLU A 34 13.34 5.13 -13.87
C GLU A 34 12.75 3.96 -13.08
N TRP A 35 12.57 4.12 -11.76
CA TRP A 35 11.98 3.09 -10.88
C TRP A 35 10.46 3.01 -10.98
N ILE A 36 9.83 3.79 -11.87
CA ILE A 36 8.38 3.78 -12.10
C ILE A 36 7.86 2.37 -12.37
N TRP A 37 8.61 1.58 -13.14
CA TRP A 37 8.27 0.20 -13.50
C TRP A 37 8.30 -0.75 -12.30
N THR A 38 9.12 -0.45 -11.29
CA THR A 38 9.20 -1.21 -10.05
C THR A 38 8.13 -0.75 -9.07
N ALA A 39 7.93 0.56 -8.91
CA ALA A 39 7.04 1.11 -7.90
C ALA A 39 5.55 0.93 -8.24
N TRP A 40 5.18 1.02 -9.51
CA TRP A 40 3.78 0.88 -9.95
C TRP A 40 3.15 -0.47 -9.62
N PRO A 41 3.77 -1.63 -9.89
CA PRO A 41 3.24 -2.94 -9.48
C PRO A 41 2.91 -2.99 -7.98
N PHE A 42 3.83 -2.55 -7.11
CA PHE A 42 3.60 -2.52 -5.67
C PHE A 42 2.47 -1.58 -5.28
N GLN A 43 2.39 -0.43 -5.94
CA GLN A 43 1.35 0.54 -5.69
C GLN A 43 -0.05 0.02 -6.09
N PHE A 44 -0.15 -0.74 -7.18
CA PHE A 44 -1.39 -1.40 -7.57
C PHE A 44 -1.78 -2.51 -6.60
N THR A 45 -0.81 -3.26 -6.06
CA THR A 45 -1.08 -4.23 -4.99
C THR A 45 -1.60 -3.53 -3.73
N ALA A 46 -0.96 -2.45 -3.29
CA ALA A 46 -1.43 -1.67 -2.14
C ALA A 46 -2.83 -1.10 -2.37
N LEU A 47 -3.13 -0.64 -3.59
CA LEU A 47 -4.48 -0.19 -3.98
C LEU A 47 -5.50 -1.32 -3.92
N ALA A 48 -5.17 -2.51 -4.45
CA ALA A 48 -6.05 -3.67 -4.35
C ALA A 48 -6.35 -4.04 -2.89
N GLY A 49 -5.35 -3.93 -2.01
CA GLY A 49 -5.51 -4.10 -0.56
C GLY A 49 -6.46 -3.08 0.05
N ALA A 50 -6.29 -1.80 -0.26
CA ALA A 50 -7.17 -0.72 0.20
C ALA A 50 -8.62 -0.86 -0.32
N LEU A 51 -8.80 -1.40 -1.52
CA LEU A 51 -10.11 -1.72 -2.07
C LEU A 51 -10.71 -3.01 -1.47
N GLY A 52 -9.99 -3.69 -0.57
CA GLY A 52 -10.42 -4.94 0.05
C GLY A 52 -10.47 -6.12 -0.92
N ARG A 53 -9.71 -6.05 -2.02
CA ARG A 53 -9.63 -7.03 -3.11
C ARG A 53 -8.36 -7.91 -3.07
N LEU A 54 -7.53 -7.74 -2.04
CA LEU A 54 -6.54 -8.73 -1.61
C LEU A 54 -7.15 -9.65 -0.55
#